data_AF-A0A7C4CQU7-F1
#
_entry.id   AF-A0A7C4CQU7-F1
#
_cell.length_a   1.000
_cell.length_b   1.000
_cell.length_c   1.000
_cell.angle_alpha   90.00
_cell.angle_beta   90.00
_cell.angle_gamma   90.00
#
_symmetry.space_group_name_H-M   'P 1'
#
loop_
_entity.id
_entity.type
_entity.pdbx_description
1 polymer ?
#
loop_
_entity_poly.entity_id
_entity_poly.type
_entity_poly.pdbx_seq_one_letter_code
_entity_poly.pdbx_strand_id
1 'polypeptide(L)'
;MPTYRCPNCGREISRPEGTYYCKVCGPEFVMERVRSRREWESIGDSIVREVYDAVHYWCWNVSPEPASECFSTHAIEDLYSLASMYLKEDVDEKLKLLQEMPSDIYDKFNRKLQSMLERTAREIERKYGRAKSVF
;
A
#
# COMPACT_ATOMS: atom_id res chain seq x y z
N MET A 1 -15.49 17.97 -6.28
CA MET A 1 -14.69 18.91 -7.10
C MET A 1 -13.23 18.69 -6.72
N PRO A 2 -12.32 18.42 -7.68
CA PRO A 2 -10.90 18.20 -7.41
C PRO A 2 -10.24 19.39 -6.72
N THR A 3 -9.18 19.11 -5.96
CA THR A 3 -8.30 20.11 -5.35
C THR A 3 -6.96 20.09 -6.06
N TYR A 4 -6.38 21.26 -6.30
CA TYR A 4 -5.07 21.42 -6.90
C TYR A 4 -4.18 22.23 -5.97
N ARG A 5 -2.89 21.88 -5.89
CA ARG A 5 -1.88 22.53 -5.03
C ARG A 5 -0.71 23.01 -5.85
N CYS A 6 -0.26 24.24 -5.60
CA CYS A 6 0.96 24.76 -6.21
C CYS A 6 2.19 24.10 -5.56
N PRO A 7 3.12 23.52 -6.33
CA PRO A 7 4.31 22.86 -5.77
C PRO A 7 5.31 23.84 -5.15
N ASN A 8 5.29 25.12 -5.55
CA ASN A 8 6.23 26.14 -5.05
C ASN A 8 5.76 26.81 -3.75
N CYS A 9 4.51 27.31 -3.71
CA CYS A 9 4.00 28.04 -2.54
C CYS A 9 2.98 27.28 -1.69
N GLY A 10 2.57 26.07 -2.12
CA GLY A 10 1.59 25.26 -1.40
C GLY A 10 0.14 25.76 -1.47
N ARG A 11 -0.15 26.85 -2.21
CA ARG A 11 -1.52 27.37 -2.38
C ARG A 11 -2.44 26.32 -2.99
N GLU A 12 -3.65 26.19 -2.44
CA GLU A 12 -4.67 25.26 -2.92
C GLU A 12 -5.87 25.96 -3.59
N ILE A 13 -6.46 25.32 -4.59
CA ILE A 13 -7.72 25.73 -5.24
C ILE A 13 -8.60 24.52 -5.52
N SER A 14 -9.92 24.70 -5.47
CA SER A 14 -10.89 23.68 -5.92
C SER A 14 -11.55 24.14 -7.22
N ARG A 15 -11.37 23.37 -8.29
CA ARG A 15 -11.86 23.69 -9.64
C ARG A 15 -12.26 22.40 -10.38
N PRO A 16 -13.05 22.46 -11.47
CA PRO A 16 -13.29 21.31 -12.35
C PRO A 16 -11.98 20.71 -12.90
N GLU A 17 -12.04 19.54 -13.52
CA GLU A 17 -10.85 18.93 -14.14
C GLU A 17 -10.24 19.86 -15.21
N GLY A 18 -8.92 20.04 -15.16
CA GLY A 18 -8.18 20.91 -16.08
C GLY A 18 -6.77 21.26 -15.60
N THR A 19 -6.04 21.99 -16.45
CA THR A 19 -4.70 22.51 -16.14
C THR A 19 -4.80 23.90 -15.53
N TYR A 20 -4.22 24.07 -14.34
CA TYR A 20 -4.23 25.34 -13.61
C TYR A 20 -2.83 25.82 -13.32
N TYR A 21 -2.65 27.14 -13.32
CA TYR A 21 -1.38 27.79 -13.01
C TYR A 21 -1.51 28.60 -11.72
N CYS A 22 -0.43 28.66 -10.94
CA CYS A 22 -0.45 29.41 -9.69
C CYS A 22 -0.47 30.92 -9.95
N LYS A 23 -1.57 31.59 -9.58
CA LYS A 23 -1.70 33.06 -9.67
C LYS A 23 -0.64 33.84 -8.87
N VAL A 24 -0.01 33.21 -7.86
CA VAL A 24 0.98 33.86 -6.98
C VAL A 24 2.39 33.70 -7.52
N CYS A 25 2.76 32.49 -7.93
CA CYS A 25 4.11 32.20 -8.34
C CYS A 25 4.36 32.57 -9.80
N GLY A 26 3.37 32.37 -10.67
CA GLY A 26 3.49 32.61 -12.10
C GLY A 26 3.01 31.42 -12.95
N PRO A 27 2.92 31.62 -14.28
CA PRO A 27 2.49 30.60 -15.24
C PRO A 27 3.47 29.41 -15.38
N GLU A 28 4.71 29.53 -14.91
CA GLU A 28 5.68 28.44 -14.88
C GLU A 28 5.37 27.38 -13.82
N PHE A 29 4.52 27.70 -12.84
CA PHE A 29 4.11 26.78 -11.78
C PHE A 29 2.73 26.19 -12.06
N VAL A 30 2.71 25.05 -12.76
CA VAL A 30 1.52 24.22 -12.95
C VAL A 30 1.10 23.63 -11.60
N MET A 31 -0.18 23.76 -11.26
CA MET A 31 -0.72 23.20 -10.03
C MET A 31 -1.00 21.70 -10.19
N GLU A 32 -0.63 20.94 -9.18
CA GLU A 32 -0.75 19.48 -9.17
C GLU A 32 -2.06 19.06 -8.51
N ARG A 33 -2.73 18.08 -9.10
CA ARG A 33 -3.98 17.53 -8.55
C ARG A 33 -3.69 16.80 -7.24
N VAL A 34 -4.34 17.22 -6.18
CA VAL A 34 -4.31 16.56 -4.89
C VAL A 34 -5.36 15.46 -4.87
N ARG A 35 -4.92 14.22 -4.62
CA ARG A 35 -5.81 13.08 -4.46
C ARG A 35 -6.66 13.28 -3.20
N SER A 36 -7.96 13.04 -3.32
CA SER A 36 -8.87 13.00 -2.19
C SER A 36 -8.59 11.81 -1.29
N ARG A 37 -9.08 11.87 -0.04
CA ARG A 37 -9.01 10.72 0.88
C ARG A 37 -9.58 9.44 0.27
N ARG A 38 -10.72 9.52 -0.42
CA ARG A 38 -11.37 8.35 -1.03
C ARG A 38 -10.53 7.73 -2.14
N GLU A 39 -9.80 8.54 -2.91
CA GLU A 39 -8.89 8.05 -3.94
C GLU A 39 -7.69 7.36 -3.31
N TRP A 40 -7.09 7.95 -2.27
CA TRP A 40 -6.04 7.29 -1.51
C TRP A 40 -6.51 5.97 -0.90
N GLU A 41 -7.73 5.93 -0.38
CA GLU A 41 -8.32 4.69 0.14
C GLU A 41 -8.52 3.63 -0.94
N SER A 42 -8.91 4.02 -2.15
CA SER A 42 -9.02 3.09 -3.28
C SER A 42 -7.66 2.53 -3.71
N ILE A 43 -6.63 3.39 -3.76
CA ILE A 43 -5.26 3.01 -4.10
C ILE A 43 -4.70 2.05 -3.05
N GLY A 44 -4.80 2.42 -1.77
CA GLY A 44 -4.31 1.59 -0.67
C GLY A 44 -4.99 0.22 -0.62
N ASP A 45 -6.30 0.16 -0.88
CA ASP A 45 -7.00 -1.13 -0.94
C ASP A 45 -6.52 -2.01 -2.10
N SER A 46 -6.27 -1.42 -3.26
CA SER A 46 -5.74 -2.12 -4.43
C SER A 46 -4.35 -2.71 -4.14
N ILE A 47 -3.44 -1.88 -3.62
CA ILE A 47 -2.06 -2.32 -3.33
C ILE A 47 -2.06 -3.40 -2.26
N VAL A 48 -2.83 -3.26 -1.17
CA VAL A 48 -2.92 -4.28 -0.11
C VAL A 48 -3.36 -5.63 -0.65
N ARG A 49 -4.38 -5.68 -1.51
CA ARG A 49 -4.85 -6.95 -2.09
C ARG A 49 -3.77 -7.62 -2.93
N GLU A 50 -3.12 -6.84 -3.78
CA GLU A 50 -2.11 -7.35 -4.70
C GLU A 50 -0.86 -7.87 -3.94
N VAL A 51 -0.42 -7.12 -2.92
CA VAL A 51 0.65 -7.57 -2.02
C VAL A 51 0.25 -8.83 -1.26
N TYR A 52 -0.96 -8.86 -0.70
CA TYR A 52 -1.47 -10.03 0.01
C TYR A 52 -1.50 -11.26 -0.89
N ASP A 53 -2.00 -11.13 -2.13
CA ASP A 53 -2.09 -12.23 -3.09
C ASP A 53 -0.69 -12.75 -3.48
N ALA A 54 0.28 -11.84 -3.65
CA ALA A 54 1.66 -12.21 -3.97
C ALA A 54 2.34 -12.94 -2.80
N VAL A 55 2.20 -12.45 -1.57
CA VAL A 55 2.68 -13.13 -0.35
C VAL A 55 1.97 -14.47 -0.17
N HIS A 56 0.66 -14.52 -0.40
CA HIS A 56 -0.12 -15.74 -0.30
C HIS A 56 0.34 -16.80 -1.30
N TYR A 57 0.56 -16.41 -2.56
CA TYR A 57 1.12 -17.31 -3.56
C TYR A 57 2.50 -17.82 -3.13
N TRP A 58 3.38 -16.94 -2.68
CA TRP A 58 4.72 -17.30 -2.21
C TRP A 58 4.66 -18.32 -1.06
N CYS A 59 3.91 -18.04 0.01
CA CYS A 59 3.85 -18.89 1.19
C CYS A 59 3.24 -20.27 0.93
N TRP A 60 2.35 -20.40 -0.06
CA TRP A 60 1.75 -21.69 -0.40
C TRP A 60 2.51 -22.50 -1.44
N ASN A 61 3.19 -21.84 -2.39
CA ASN A 61 3.68 -22.51 -3.59
C ASN A 61 5.21 -22.43 -3.75
N VAL A 62 5.89 -21.56 -3.02
CA VAL A 62 7.32 -21.30 -3.22
C VAL A 62 8.12 -21.44 -1.94
N SER A 63 7.63 -20.93 -0.81
CA SER A 63 8.34 -21.01 0.46
C SER A 63 8.57 -22.46 0.89
N PRO A 64 9.79 -22.82 1.33
CA PRO A 64 10.05 -24.15 1.92
C PRO A 64 9.52 -24.26 3.35
N GLU A 65 9.15 -23.15 3.98
CA GLU A 65 8.64 -23.11 5.35
C GLU A 65 7.17 -23.54 5.43
N PRO A 66 6.70 -24.03 6.59
CA PRO A 66 5.28 -24.20 6.83
C PRO A 66 4.52 -22.91 6.56
N ALA A 67 3.40 -23.00 5.82
CA ALA A 67 2.64 -21.82 5.40
C ALA A 67 2.29 -20.89 6.57
N SER A 68 1.88 -21.42 7.73
CA SER A 68 1.58 -20.61 8.92
C SER A 68 2.77 -19.80 9.43
N GLU A 69 3.97 -20.36 9.37
CA GLU A 69 5.21 -19.69 9.77
C GLU A 69 5.56 -18.60 8.76
N CYS A 70 5.52 -18.92 7.47
CA CYS A 70 5.72 -17.94 6.39
C CYS A 70 4.76 -16.74 6.53
N PHE A 71 3.46 -16.96 6.70
CA PHE A 71 2.49 -15.86 6.89
C PHE A 71 2.77 -15.04 8.15
N SER A 72 3.18 -15.70 9.25
CA SER A 72 3.50 -15.00 10.51
C SER A 72 4.72 -14.10 10.37
N THR A 73 5.76 -14.57 9.67
CA THR A 73 6.97 -13.80 9.39
C THR A 73 6.66 -12.57 8.54
N HIS A 74 5.80 -12.70 7.52
CA HIS A 74 5.42 -11.53 6.71
C HIS A 74 4.48 -10.57 7.43
N ALA A 75 3.79 -11.02 8.48
CA ALA A 75 2.83 -10.17 9.19
C ALA A 75 3.49 -9.07 10.05
N ILE A 76 4.78 -9.18 10.36
CA ILE A 76 5.54 -8.14 11.07
C ILE A 76 6.15 -7.10 10.13
N GLU A 77 6.27 -7.42 8.84
CA GLU A 77 6.78 -6.52 7.82
C GLU A 77 5.74 -5.46 7.45
N ASP A 78 6.22 -4.29 7.01
CA ASP A 78 5.35 -3.20 6.59
C ASP A 78 4.94 -3.32 5.10
N LEU A 79 3.85 -2.65 4.75
CA LEU A 79 3.25 -2.69 3.42
C LEU A 79 4.22 -2.27 2.32
N TYR A 80 5.05 -1.23 2.54
CA TYR A 80 6.01 -0.76 1.55
C TYR A 80 7.09 -1.82 1.31
N SER A 81 7.64 -2.37 2.40
CA SER A 81 8.66 -3.43 2.33
C SER A 81 8.12 -4.65 1.59
N LEU A 82 6.94 -5.15 1.95
CA LEU A 82 6.30 -6.27 1.26
C LEU A 82 6.01 -5.96 -0.22
N ALA A 83 5.52 -4.75 -0.53
CA ALA A 83 5.29 -4.34 -1.90
C ALA A 83 6.58 -4.36 -2.74
N SER A 84 7.69 -3.86 -2.18
CA SER A 84 8.98 -3.83 -2.87
C SER A 84 9.56 -5.22 -3.15
N MET A 85 9.26 -6.20 -2.29
CA MET A 85 9.76 -7.56 -2.41
C MET A 85 8.92 -8.42 -3.37
N TYR A 86 7.59 -8.24 -3.36
CA TYR A 86 6.67 -9.19 -3.97
C TYR A 86 5.97 -8.70 -5.24
N LEU A 87 5.82 -7.38 -5.43
CA LEU A 87 5.19 -6.86 -6.64
C LEU A 87 6.18 -6.85 -7.81
N LYS A 88 5.68 -7.16 -9.00
CA LYS A 88 6.48 -7.23 -10.24
C LYS A 88 6.08 -6.17 -11.26
N GLU A 89 4.79 -5.87 -11.35
CA GLU A 89 4.24 -4.92 -12.31
C GLU A 89 3.99 -3.58 -11.63
N ASP A 90 4.44 -2.52 -12.30
CA ASP A 90 4.30 -1.12 -11.87
C ASP A 90 4.79 -0.86 -10.44
N VAL A 91 5.80 -1.62 -9.99
CA VAL A 91 6.30 -1.56 -8.62
C VAL A 91 6.78 -0.15 -8.26
N ASP A 92 7.56 0.50 -9.14
CA ASP A 92 8.07 1.85 -8.89
C ASP A 92 6.95 2.88 -8.72
N GLU A 93 5.88 2.77 -9.52
CA GLU A 93 4.71 3.65 -9.41
C GLU A 93 3.96 3.39 -8.10
N LYS A 94 3.73 2.13 -7.75
CA LYS A 94 3.03 1.75 -6.50
C LYS A 94 3.82 2.16 -5.26
N LEU A 95 5.14 1.98 -5.26
CA LEU A 95 6.02 2.43 -4.18
C LEU A 95 5.98 3.94 -4.04
N LYS A 96 6.01 4.70 -5.15
CA LYS A 96 5.84 6.16 -5.12
C LYS A 96 4.48 6.56 -4.55
N LEU A 97 3.40 5.88 -4.93
CA LEU A 97 2.06 6.13 -4.37
C LEU A 97 2.01 5.87 -2.87
N LEU A 98 2.67 4.82 -2.37
CA LEU A 98 2.76 4.54 -0.94
C LEU A 98 3.57 5.62 -0.20
N GLN A 99 4.67 6.10 -0.78
CA GLN A 99 5.48 7.19 -0.20
C GLN A 99 4.72 8.52 -0.13
N GLU A 100 3.91 8.82 -1.15
CA GLU A 100 3.09 10.04 -1.21
C GLU A 100 1.82 9.95 -0.35
N MET A 101 1.43 8.75 0.09
CA MET A 101 0.18 8.52 0.81
C MET A 101 0.20 9.25 2.17
N PRO A 102 -0.90 9.93 2.57
CA PRO A 102 -1.01 10.48 3.92
C PRO A 102 -0.80 9.39 4.98
N SER A 103 0.01 9.69 6.01
CA SER A 103 0.46 8.71 6.99
C SER A 103 -0.68 7.98 7.71
N ASP A 104 -1.76 8.68 8.05
CA ASP A 104 -2.93 8.08 8.70
C ASP A 104 -3.64 7.05 7.79
N ILE A 105 -3.61 7.28 6.48
CA ILE A 105 -4.16 6.37 5.48
C ILE A 105 -3.19 5.20 5.26
N TYR A 106 -1.89 5.46 5.13
CA TYR A 106 -0.87 4.42 5.02
C TYR A 106 -0.95 3.45 6.19
N ASP A 107 -0.95 3.97 7.42
CA ASP A 107 -1.02 3.19 8.66
C ASP A 107 -2.27 2.32 8.74
N LYS A 108 -3.42 2.82 8.24
CA LYS A 108 -4.66 2.05 8.14
C LYS A 108 -4.47 0.82 7.25
N PHE A 109 -3.83 0.97 6.09
CA PHE A 109 -3.61 -0.12 5.15
C PHE A 109 -2.49 -1.06 5.57
N ASN A 110 -1.43 -0.53 6.19
CA ASN A 110 -0.39 -1.33 6.81
C ASN A 110 -0.98 -2.30 7.85
N ARG A 111 -1.73 -1.78 8.82
CA ARG A 111 -2.41 -2.61 9.83
C ARG A 111 -3.40 -3.60 9.21
N LYS A 112 -4.08 -3.20 8.14
CA LYS A 112 -5.01 -4.08 7.40
C LYS A 112 -4.27 -5.29 6.82
N LEU A 113 -3.17 -5.08 6.11
CA LEU A 113 -2.37 -6.16 5.54
C LEU A 113 -1.83 -7.09 6.62
N GLN A 114 -1.20 -6.53 7.66
CA GLN A 114 -0.66 -7.30 8.78
C GLN A 114 -1.75 -8.15 9.44
N SER A 115 -2.92 -7.56 9.73
CA SER A 115 -4.07 -8.29 10.30
C SER A 115 -4.56 -9.43 9.40
N MET A 116 -4.54 -9.24 8.08
CA MET A 116 -4.90 -10.29 7.12
C MET A 116 -3.92 -11.46 7.18
N LEU A 117 -2.61 -11.17 7.14
CA LEU A 117 -1.56 -12.18 7.21
C LEU A 117 -1.57 -12.96 8.55
N GLU A 118 -1.69 -12.25 9.69
CA GLU A 118 -1.83 -12.88 11.01
C GLU A 118 -3.07 -13.76 11.12
N ARG A 119 -4.18 -13.33 10.52
CA ARG A 119 -5.42 -14.11 10.55
C ARG A 119 -5.26 -15.39 9.75
N THR A 120 -4.67 -15.31 8.57
CA THR A 120 -4.38 -16.46 7.71
C THR A 120 -3.46 -17.45 8.42
N ALA A 121 -2.38 -16.98 9.04
CA ALA A 121 -1.50 -17.83 9.85
C ALA A 121 -2.27 -18.57 10.95
N ARG A 122 -3.06 -17.85 11.75
CA ARG A 122 -3.88 -18.44 12.83
C ARG A 122 -4.94 -19.41 12.33
N GLU A 123 -5.50 -19.21 11.15
CA GLU A 123 -6.47 -20.12 10.54
C GLU A 123 -5.81 -21.42 10.07
N ILE A 124 -4.60 -21.33 9.51
CA ILE A 124 -3.79 -22.50 9.14
C ILE A 124 -3.42 -23.31 10.38
N GLU A 125 -2.89 -22.68 11.43
CA GLU A 125 -2.54 -23.37 12.68
C GLU A 125 -3.74 -24.06 13.32
N ARG A 126 -4.91 -23.42 13.32
CA ARG A 126 -6.15 -24.02 13.84
C ARG A 126 -6.60 -25.24 13.03
N LYS A 127 -6.40 -25.24 11.71
CA LYS A 127 -6.88 -26.29 10.82
C LYS A 127 -5.93 -27.48 10.72
N TYR A 128 -4.62 -27.24 10.74
CA TYR A 128 -3.60 -28.25 10.48
C TYR A 128 -2.68 -28.54 11.67
N GLY A 129 -2.84 -27.79 12.77
CA GLY A 129 -1.91 -27.83 13.91
C GLY A 129 -0.65 -27.02 13.63
N ARG A 130 0.04 -26.61 14.69
CA ARG A 130 1.37 -25.99 14.57
C ARG A 130 2.36 -27.08 14.13
N ALA A 131 3.08 -26.85 13.03
CA ALA A 131 4.15 -27.75 12.63
C ALA A 131 5.13 -27.85 13.81
N LYS A 132 5.37 -29.08 14.30
CA LYS A 132 6.44 -29.32 15.27
C LYS A 132 7.74 -29.10 14.51
N SER A 133 8.49 -28.06 14.86
CA SER A 133 9.88 -27.89 14.45
C SER A 133 10.63 -29.17 14.84
N VAL A 134 10.96 -30.00 13.85
CA VAL A 134 11.84 -31.15 14.05
C VAL A 134 13.25 -30.58 14.03
N PHE A 135 13.77 -30.29 15.23
CA PHE A 135 15.19 -30.01 15.45
C PHE A 135 15.97 -31.31 15.54
#